data_AF-A0A4Q4DP06-F1
#
_entry.id   AF-A0A4Q4DP06-F1
#
_cell.length_a   1.000
_cell.length_b   1.000
_cell.length_c   1.000
_cell.angle_alpha   90.00
_cell.angle_beta   90.00
_cell.angle_gamma   90.00
#
_symmetry.space_group_name_H-M   'P 1'
#
loop_
_entity.id
_entity.type
_entity.pdbx_description
1 polymer ?
#
loop_
_entity_poly.entity_id
_entity_poly.type
_entity_poly.pdbx_seq_one_letter_code
_entity_poly.pdbx_strand_id
1 'polypeptide(L)'
;MKRYTYAEAAAELRVEESWLRRHIRRLPHSKKGRVVTFSDADLERIDQIHHYEPSTGPLALASAPAGGSHPLVHLKPLPSRRGA
;
A
#
# COMPACT_ATOMS: atom_id res chain seq x y z
N MET A 1 10.42 26.80 3.40
CA MET A 1 9.16 26.04 3.66
C MET A 1 8.18 26.37 2.56
N LYS A 2 7.94 25.42 1.66
CA LYS A 2 6.90 25.57 0.64
C LYS A 2 5.53 25.26 1.25
N ARG A 3 4.50 25.88 0.70
CA ARG A 3 3.10 25.63 1.08
C ARG A 3 2.41 25.05 -0.14
N TYR A 4 1.91 23.84 0.00
CA TYR A 4 1.22 23.11 -1.05
C TYR A 4 -0.28 23.35 -0.93
N THR A 5 -0.91 23.60 -2.07
CA THR A 5 -2.37 23.58 -2.21
C THR A 5 -2.90 22.14 -2.29
N TYR A 6 -4.21 21.94 -2.30
CA TYR A 6 -4.80 20.61 -2.42
C TYR A 6 -4.32 19.84 -3.66
N ALA A 7 -4.24 20.50 -4.81
CA ALA A 7 -3.82 19.89 -6.06
C ALA A 7 -2.34 19.46 -6.02
N GLU A 8 -1.48 20.32 -5.46
CA GLU A 8 -0.05 20.01 -5.36
C GLU A 8 0.23 18.94 -4.31
N ALA A 9 -0.46 19.00 -3.16
CA ALA A 9 -0.37 17.97 -2.12
C ALA A 9 -0.85 16.61 -2.63
N ALA A 10 -1.93 16.59 -3.43
CA ALA A 10 -2.45 15.38 -4.07
C ALA A 10 -1.45 14.79 -5.07
N ALA A 11 -0.76 15.64 -5.84
CA ALA A 11 0.26 15.20 -6.78
C ALA A 11 1.48 14.61 -6.05
N GLU A 12 1.93 15.24 -4.96
CA GLU A 12 3.10 14.81 -4.18
C GLU A 12 2.84 13.48 -3.46
N LEU A 13 1.68 13.36 -2.80
CA LEU A 13 1.27 12.14 -2.09
C LEU A 13 0.68 11.07 -3.02
N ARG A 14 0.55 11.35 -4.32
CA ARG A 14 -0.10 10.49 -5.34
C ARG A 14 -1.49 9.98 -4.93
N VAL A 15 -2.30 10.83 -4.31
CA VAL A 15 -3.66 10.52 -3.87
C VAL A 15 -4.68 11.42 -4.56
N GLU A 16 -5.95 11.02 -4.56
CA GLU A 16 -7.01 11.85 -5.11
C GLU A 16 -7.25 13.11 -4.27
N GLU A 17 -7.47 14.25 -4.92
CA GLU A 17 -7.80 15.51 -4.24
C GLU A 17 -9.07 15.39 -3.38
N SER A 18 -10.06 14.64 -3.87
CA SER A 18 -11.31 14.32 -3.17
C SER A 18 -11.05 13.61 -1.83
N TRP A 19 -10.04 12.75 -1.78
CA TRP A 19 -9.66 12.02 -0.57
C TRP A 19 -9.08 12.98 0.47
N LEU A 20 -8.16 13.87 0.06
CA LEU A 20 -7.60 14.92 0.92
C LEU A 20 -8.67 15.84 1.49
N ARG A 21 -9.61 16.31 0.64
CA ARG A 21 -10.73 17.15 1.09
C ARG A 21 -11.63 16.44 2.10
N ARG A 22 -11.88 15.14 1.92
CA ARG A 22 -12.68 14.33 2.85
C ARG A 22 -11.97 14.06 4.18
N HIS A 23 -10.65 13.86 4.14
CA HIS A 23 -9.84 13.52 5.31
C HIS A 23 -9.22 14.73 6.03
N ILE A 24 -9.45 15.96 5.54
CA ILE A 24 -8.81 17.16 6.09
C ILE A 24 -9.01 17.37 7.60
N ARG A 25 -10.14 16.91 8.16
CA ARG A 25 -10.41 17.02 9.60
C ARG A 25 -9.50 16.14 10.46
N ARG A 26 -8.88 15.11 9.87
CA ARG A 26 -8.04 14.12 10.56
C ARG A 26 -6.55 14.27 10.23
N LEU A 27 -6.23 14.96 9.13
CA LEU A 27 -4.86 15.13 8.67
C LEU A 27 -4.23 16.40 9.27
N PRO A 28 -2.92 16.40 9.53
CA PRO A 28 -2.18 17.61 9.88
C PRO A 28 -2.24 18.59 8.69
N HIS A 29 -2.76 19.79 8.94
CA HIS A 29 -2.90 20.83 7.92
C HIS A 29 -2.81 22.22 8.53
N SER A 30 -2.34 23.18 7.74
CA SER A 30 -2.34 24.59 8.10
C SER A 30 -3.53 25.29 7.45
N LYS A 31 -4.53 25.65 8.25
CA LYS A 31 -5.69 26.43 7.79
C LYS A 31 -5.45 27.92 8.01
N LYS A 32 -5.37 28.69 6.94
CA LYS A 32 -5.28 30.16 6.98
C LYS A 32 -6.58 30.75 6.40
N GLY A 33 -7.52 31.04 7.30
CA GLY A 33 -8.86 31.51 6.93
C GLY A 33 -9.65 30.43 6.17
N ARG A 34 -10.03 30.72 4.93
CA ARG A 34 -10.73 29.75 4.05
C ARG A 34 -9.77 28.86 3.25
N VAL A 35 -8.49 29.22 3.20
CA VAL A 35 -7.46 28.50 2.46
C VAL A 35 -6.82 27.46 3.37
N VAL A 36 -6.68 26.24 2.85
CA VAL A 36 -5.94 25.17 3.51
C VAL A 36 -4.66 24.93 2.73
N THR A 37 -3.54 24.88 3.45
CA THR A 37 -2.21 24.65 2.91
C THR A 37 -1.53 23.53 3.68
N PHE A 38 -0.71 22.75 2.98
CA PHE A 38 0.11 21.71 3.56
C PHE A 38 1.57 22.14 3.54
N SER A 39 2.31 21.89 4.62
CA SER A 39 3.77 22.00 4.61
C SER A 39 4.40 20.65 4.29
N ASP A 40 5.68 20.65 3.90
CA ASP A 40 6.45 19.41 3.69
C ASP A 40 6.35 18.45 4.89
N ALA A 41 6.43 18.98 6.12
CA ALA A 41 6.31 18.21 7.35
C ALA A 41 4.89 17.65 7.58
N ASP A 42 3.86 18.30 7.06
CA ASP A 42 2.50 17.78 7.10
C ASP A 42 2.37 16.61 6.14
N LEU A 43 2.91 16.72 4.92
CA LEU A 43 2.89 15.63 3.92
C LEU A 43 3.63 14.40 4.42
N GLU A 44 4.81 14.56 5.01
CA GLU A 44 5.59 13.45 5.58
C GLU A 44 4.83 12.76 6.72
N ARG A 45 4.14 13.52 7.58
CA ARG A 45 3.31 12.94 8.64
C ARG A 45 2.07 12.24 8.08
N ILE A 46 1.46 12.77 7.02
CA ILE A 46 0.35 12.13 6.32
C ILE A 46 0.81 10.79 5.75
N ASP A 47 1.97 10.76 5.10
CA ASP A 47 2.56 9.54 4.58
C ASP A 47 2.78 8.55 5.72
N GLN A 48 3.47 8.93 6.80
CA GLN A 48 3.69 8.05 7.97
C GLN A 48 2.40 7.47 8.59
N ILE A 49 1.33 8.26 8.70
CA ILE A 49 0.05 7.80 9.27
C ILE A 49 -0.64 6.80 8.34
N HIS A 50 -0.54 7.01 7.04
CA HIS A 50 -1.22 6.19 6.02
C HIS A 50 -0.33 5.15 5.37
N HIS A 51 0.95 5.12 5.73
CA HIS A 51 1.93 4.14 5.33
C HIS A 51 1.60 2.81 6.00
N TYR A 52 0.72 2.06 5.36
CA TYR A 52 0.54 0.66 5.65
C TYR A 52 1.66 -0.10 4.95
N GLU A 53 2.67 -0.48 5.74
CA GLU A 53 3.51 -1.63 5.38
C GLU A 53 2.55 -2.80 5.09
N PRO A 54 2.65 -3.46 3.92
CA PRO A 54 1.92 -4.69 3.69
C PRO A 54 2.47 -5.73 4.66
N SER A 55 1.90 -5.76 5.87
CA SER A 55 2.08 -6.85 6.81
C SER A 55 1.44 -8.08 6.19
N THR A 56 2.23 -8.77 5.37
CA THR A 56 2.19 -10.20 5.10
C THR A 56 0.78 -10.76 5.23
N GLY A 57 -0.02 -10.63 4.18
CA GLY A 57 -1.19 -11.50 4.02
C GLY A 57 -0.76 -12.97 4.12
N PRO A 58 -1.68 -13.91 4.39
CA PRO A 58 -1.36 -15.33 4.62
C PRO A 58 -0.64 -16.05 3.46
N LEU A 59 -0.37 -15.36 2.36
CA LEU A 59 0.41 -15.83 1.20
C LEU A 59 1.89 -15.41 1.22
N ALA A 60 2.30 -14.53 2.13
CA ALA A 60 3.68 -14.06 2.24
C ALA A 60 4.51 -14.85 3.28
N LEU A 61 4.11 -16.09 3.56
CA LEU A 61 5.00 -17.13 4.10
C LEU A 61 5.63 -17.89 2.93
N ALA A 62 6.63 -17.28 2.30
CA ALA A 62 7.51 -18.00 1.39
C ALA A 62 8.98 -17.60 1.64
N SER A 63 9.37 -17.50 2.91
CA SER A 63 10.70 -17.97 3.28
C SER A 63 10.62 -19.49 3.32
N ALA A 64 11.01 -20.13 2.22
CA ALA A 64 11.00 -21.57 2.07
C ALA A 64 11.75 -22.25 3.24
N PRO A 65 11.13 -23.14 4.02
CA PRO A 65 11.88 -24.16 4.71
C PRO A 65 12.21 -25.24 3.67
N ALA A 66 13.50 -25.41 3.40
CA ALA A 66 13.99 -26.58 2.71
C ALA A 66 13.52 -27.84 3.46
N GLY A 67 12.86 -28.75 2.76
CA GLY A 67 12.67 -30.14 3.19
C GLY A 67 11.42 -30.41 4.05
N GLY A 68 10.26 -30.49 3.41
CA GLY A 68 9.07 -31.11 3.99
C GLY A 68 8.26 -31.83 2.91
N SER A 69 8.12 -33.15 3.03
CA SER A 69 7.40 -34.02 2.08
C SER A 69 6.07 -33.42 1.63
N HIS A 70 5.94 -33.16 0.33
CA HIS A 70 4.70 -32.63 -0.25
C HIS A 70 3.57 -33.68 -0.16
N PRO A 71 2.33 -33.30 0.22
CA PRO A 71 1.22 -34.24 0.41
C PRO A 71 0.79 -34.98 -0.88
N LEU A 72 1.29 -34.54 -2.04
CA LEU A 72 1.00 -35.13 -3.34
C LEU A 72 2.07 -36.14 -3.79
N VAL A 73 3.10 -36.44 -2.98
CA VAL A 73 4.14 -37.44 -3.33
C VAL A 73 3.59 -38.86 -3.53
N HIS A 74 2.40 -39.14 -3.01
CA HIS A 74 1.72 -40.43 -3.16
C HIS A 74 0.93 -40.55 -4.47
N LEU A 75 0.77 -39.45 -5.22
CA LEU A 75 0.06 -39.49 -6.50
C LEU A 75 0.95 -40.13 -7.56
N LYS A 76 0.64 -41.38 -7.89
CA LYS A 76 1.28 -42.12 -8.99
C LYS A 76 0.87 -41.46 -10.32
N PRO A 77 1.82 -40.98 -11.16
CA PRO A 77 1.48 -40.41 -12.45
C PRO A 77 0.81 -41.47 -13.34
N LEU A 78 -0.29 -41.08 -14.00
CA LEU A 78 -1.00 -41.94 -14.95
C LEU A 78 -0.08 -42.30 -16.12
N PRO A 79 -0.11 -43.57 -16.60
CA PRO A 79 0.73 -43.99 -17.71
C PRO A 79 0.35 -43.21 -18.97
N SER A 80 1.34 -42.57 -19.60
CA SER A 80 1.18 -41.86 -20.86
C SER A 80 0.72 -42.86 -21.92
N ARG A 81 -0.52 -42.68 -22.41
CA ARG A 81 -1.04 -43.45 -23.54
C ARG A 81 -0.30 -42.96 -24.79
N ARG A 82 0.83 -43.59 -25.12
CA ARG A 82 1.42 -43.51 -26.46
C ARG A 82 0.41 -44.13 -27.43
N GLY A 83 -0.35 -43.25 -28.10
CA GLY A 83 -1.16 -43.60 -29.25
C GLY A 83 -0.26 -44.06 -30.39
N ALA A 84 -0.59 -45.23 -30.93
CA ALA A 84 -0.07 -45.81 -32.16
C ALA A 84 -0.60 -45.06 -33.39
#